data_AF-A0A0F9CVX3-F1
#
_entry.id   AF-A0A0F9CVX3-F1
#
_cell.length_a   1.000
_cell.length_b   1.000
_cell.length_c   1.000
_cell.angle_alpha   90.00
_cell.angle_beta   90.00
_cell.angle_gamma   90.00
#
_symmetry.space_group_name_H-M   'P 1'
#
loop_
_entity.id
_entity.type
_entity.pdbx_description
1 polymer ?
#
loop_
_entity_poly.entity_id
_entity_poly.type
_entity_poly.pdbx_seq_one_letter_code
_entity_poly.pdbx_strand_id
1 'polypeptide(L)'
;MIDNVVITSQIGGYLLDFVDAGIQIKVTRLDVHKDGRVTGSLTARVHSAIFHRECNLGRKHQPMGFCMDFNDDNKSLSITRESVTTSEFIGKVTSQNAVVDALKSGLKSVKDIADDTGLKENNVRTSLGRLSSKVVKVGNQWGHRNRRYCRQTPS
;
A
#
# COMPACT_ATOMS: atom_id res chain seq x y z
N MET A 1 7.70 8.45 -5.60
CA MET A 1 8.76 7.47 -5.23
C MET A 1 9.13 7.83 -3.81
N ILE A 2 8.52 7.13 -2.85
CA ILE A 2 8.82 7.33 -1.45
C ILE A 2 8.91 5.94 -0.86
N ASP A 3 10.15 5.45 -0.78
CA ASP A 3 10.51 4.36 0.10
C ASP A 3 10.47 4.95 1.51
N ASN A 4 9.33 4.84 2.19
CA ASN A 4 9.27 5.08 3.63
C ASN A 4 9.84 3.85 4.34
N VAL A 5 11.13 3.59 4.13
CA VAL A 5 11.89 2.67 4.98
C VAL A 5 12.15 3.43 6.27
N VAL A 6 11.34 3.14 7.29
CA VAL A 6 11.63 3.60 8.65
C VAL A 6 12.65 2.63 9.22
N ILE A 7 13.90 3.10 9.34
CA ILE A 7 14.93 2.42 10.13
C ILE A 7 14.99 3.15 11.47
N THR A 8 14.44 2.54 12.51
CA THR A 8 14.81 2.92 13.87
C THR A 8 15.90 1.97 14.32
N SER A 9 16.98 2.44 14.95
CA SER A 9 18.06 1.59 15.47
C SER A 9 18.51 2.10 16.83
N GLN A 10 19.05 1.24 17.71
CA GLN A 10 20.00 1.75 18.71
C GLN A 10 21.08 0.75 19.11
N ILE A 11 22.30 1.09 18.74
CA ILE A 11 23.51 0.32 19.04
C ILE A 11 23.99 0.69 20.45
N GLY A 12 24.27 -0.31 21.29
CA GLY A 12 24.66 -0.10 22.70
C GLY A 12 23.50 -0.14 23.71
N GLY A 13 22.27 -0.39 23.26
CA GLY A 13 21.18 -0.62 24.20
C GLY A 13 19.75 -0.68 23.68
N TYR A 14 19.47 -0.48 22.38
CA TYR A 14 18.05 -0.40 21.98
C TYR A 14 17.70 -0.78 20.53
N LEU A 15 16.48 -0.33 20.19
CA LEU A 15 15.49 -0.93 19.35
C LEU A 15 15.77 -0.72 17.89
N LEU A 16 15.87 -1.85 17.19
CA LEU A 16 15.79 -1.91 15.75
C LEU A 16 14.32 -2.10 15.37
N ASP A 17 13.74 -1.12 14.68
CA ASP A 17 12.42 -1.20 14.05
C ASP A 17 12.65 -1.02 12.55
N PHE A 18 12.50 -2.12 11.81
CA PHE A 18 12.59 -2.13 10.35
C PHE A 18 11.19 -2.32 9.80
N VAL A 19 10.72 -1.35 9.02
CA VAL A 19 9.45 -1.44 8.29
C VAL A 19 9.73 -1.29 6.80
N ASP A 20 9.57 -2.38 6.05
CA ASP A 20 9.64 -2.37 4.59
C ASP A 20 8.68 -3.40 3.99
N ALA A 21 7.99 -3.02 2.92
CA ALA A 21 7.14 -3.91 2.11
C ALA A 21 6.14 -4.79 2.90
N GLY A 22 5.68 -4.33 4.07
CA GLY A 22 4.76 -5.06 4.95
C GLY A 22 5.44 -5.95 5.99
N ILE A 23 6.76 -5.99 6.06
CA ILE A 23 7.52 -6.69 7.09
C ILE A 23 7.92 -5.67 8.16
N GLN A 24 7.60 -5.97 9.41
CA GLN A 24 8.03 -5.25 10.59
C GLN A 24 8.89 -6.17 11.48
N ILE A 25 10.12 -5.75 11.79
CA ILE A 25 11.01 -6.48 12.70
C ILE A 25 11.35 -5.56 13.85
N LYS A 26 11.08 -6.02 15.08
CA LYS A 26 11.35 -5.30 16.32
C LYS A 26 12.26 -6.12 17.23
N VAL A 27 13.39 -5.54 17.62
CA VAL A 27 14.33 -6.15 18.59
C VAL A 27 14.40 -5.30 19.84
N THR A 28 14.24 -5.88 21.03
CA THR A 28 14.30 -5.16 22.31
C THR A 28 15.32 -5.81 23.25
N ARG A 29 16.18 -5.02 23.90
CA ARG A 29 17.08 -5.51 24.95
C ARG A 29 16.30 -5.76 26.24
N LEU A 30 16.46 -6.92 26.85
CA LEU A 30 15.81 -7.30 28.11
C LEU A 30 16.77 -7.22 29.30
N ASP A 31 17.97 -7.81 29.21
CA ASP A 31 18.88 -7.89 30.35
C ASP A 31 20.37 -8.00 29.95
N VAL A 32 21.27 -7.73 30.89
CA VAL A 32 22.74 -7.80 30.75
C VAL A 32 23.33 -8.64 31.87
N HIS A 33 23.96 -9.74 31.49
CA HIS A 33 24.59 -10.65 32.43
C HIS A 33 25.94 -10.12 32.90
N LYS A 34 26.37 -10.56 34.08
CA LYS A 34 27.67 -10.18 34.67
C LYS A 34 28.88 -10.58 33.80
N ASP A 35 28.70 -11.55 32.90
CA ASP A 35 29.70 -12.03 31.94
C ASP A 35 29.73 -11.25 30.62
N GLY A 36 28.91 -10.19 30.50
CA GLY A 36 28.81 -9.35 29.31
C GLY A 36 27.82 -9.84 28.26
N ARG A 37 27.15 -10.98 28.46
CA ARG A 37 26.08 -11.43 27.55
C ARG A 37 24.83 -10.55 27.68
N VAL A 38 24.07 -10.45 26.60
CA VAL A 38 22.82 -9.67 26.53
C VAL A 38 21.69 -10.58 26.12
N THR A 39 20.56 -10.48 26.83
CA THR A 39 19.30 -11.14 26.46
C THR A 39 18.36 -10.10 25.86
N GLY A 40 17.63 -10.46 24.81
CA GLY A 40 16.67 -9.58 24.14
C GLY A 40 15.48 -10.37 23.59
N SER A 41 14.38 -9.66 23.31
CA SER A 41 13.23 -10.22 22.61
C SER A 41 13.23 -9.80 21.15
N LEU A 42 12.76 -10.73 20.30
CA LEU A 42 12.53 -10.52 18.88
C LEU A 42 11.04 -10.66 18.60
N THR A 43 10.45 -9.65 17.95
CA THR A 43 9.08 -9.72 17.42
C THR A 43 9.14 -9.44 15.94
N ALA A 44 8.50 -10.30 15.14
CA ALA A 44 8.41 -10.13 13.70
C ALA A 44 6.93 -10.15 13.29
N ARG A 45 6.49 -9.11 12.58
CA ARG A 45 5.14 -8.98 12.07
C ARG A 45 5.18 -8.85 10.55
N VAL A 46 4.36 -9.63 9.84
CA VAL A 46 4.32 -9.66 8.37
C VAL A 46 2.88 -9.42 7.90
N HIS A 47 2.69 -8.33 7.18
CA HIS A 47 1.47 -7.97 6.48
C HIS A 47 1.56 -8.45 5.03
N SER A 48 0.60 -9.28 4.62
CA SER A 48 0.52 -9.82 3.27
C SER A 48 -0.90 -9.65 2.73
N ALA A 49 -1.03 -9.47 1.42
CA ALA A 49 -2.33 -9.33 0.78
C ALA A 49 -2.40 -10.13 -0.53
N ILE A 50 -3.52 -10.80 -0.75
CA ILE A 50 -3.81 -11.60 -1.94
C ILE A 50 -4.84 -10.85 -2.79
N PHE A 51 -4.48 -10.62 -4.06
CA PHE A 51 -5.33 -9.92 -5.03
C PHE A 51 -5.72 -10.84 -6.17
N HIS A 52 -7.01 -10.96 -6.43
CA HIS A 52 -7.52 -11.69 -7.59
C HIS A 52 -7.43 -10.81 -8.85
N ARG A 53 -6.42 -11.06 -9.71
CA ARG A 53 -6.19 -10.25 -10.92
C ARG A 53 -7.13 -10.61 -12.07
N GLU A 54 -7.18 -11.89 -12.46
CA GLU A 54 -7.96 -12.38 -13.60
C GLU A 54 -8.69 -13.66 -13.22
N CYS A 55 -9.95 -13.79 -13.67
CA CYS A 55 -10.77 -14.98 -13.48
C CYS A 55 -11.55 -15.23 -14.77
N ASN A 56 -11.33 -16.39 -15.40
CA ASN A 56 -12.03 -16.74 -16.63
C ASN A 56 -13.32 -17.55 -16.38
N LEU A 57 -13.58 -17.92 -15.12
CA LEU A 57 -14.61 -18.90 -14.75
C LEU A 57 -15.58 -18.40 -13.66
N GLY A 58 -15.45 -17.16 -13.16
CA GLY A 58 -16.28 -16.68 -12.05
C GLY A 58 -16.10 -15.22 -11.68
N ARG A 59 -16.81 -14.81 -10.61
CA ARG A 59 -16.68 -13.46 -10.03
C ARG A 59 -15.36 -13.32 -9.28
N LYS A 60 -14.73 -12.15 -9.39
CA LYS A 60 -13.49 -11.86 -8.64
C LYS A 60 -13.77 -11.87 -7.14
N HIS A 61 -12.87 -12.49 -6.39
CA HIS A 61 -12.87 -12.44 -4.94
C HIS A 61 -12.39 -11.06 -4.48
N GLN A 62 -12.94 -10.59 -3.35
CA GLN A 62 -12.44 -9.38 -2.71
C GLN A 62 -10.99 -9.62 -2.24
N PRO A 63 -10.13 -8.58 -2.23
CA PRO A 63 -8.80 -8.67 -1.67
C PRO A 63 -8.83 -9.18 -0.23
N MET A 64 -7.87 -10.02 0.13
CA MET A 64 -7.74 -10.56 1.48
C MET A 64 -6.37 -10.21 2.04
N GLY A 65 -6.34 -9.56 3.20
CA GLY A 65 -5.13 -9.31 3.97
C GLY A 65 -4.94 -10.29 5.11
N PHE A 66 -3.68 -10.51 5.45
CA PHE A 66 -3.27 -11.29 6.61
C PHE A 66 -2.13 -10.56 7.31
N CYS A 67 -2.25 -10.40 8.63
CA CYS A 67 -1.16 -10.05 9.51
C CYS A 67 -0.73 -11.29 10.28
N MET A 68 0.55 -11.64 10.13
CA MET A 68 1.20 -12.74 10.81
C MET A 68 2.09 -12.14 11.89
N ASP A 69 1.84 -12.45 13.15
CA ASP A 69 2.64 -11.97 14.29
C ASP A 69 3.36 -13.15 14.92
N PHE A 70 4.69 -13.13 14.85
CA PHE A 70 5.56 -14.11 15.44
C PHE A 70 6.15 -13.57 16.75
N ASN A 71 5.90 -14.30 17.83
CA ASN A 71 6.40 -14.01 19.15
C ASN A 71 7.37 -15.11 19.58
N ASP A 72 8.66 -14.76 19.67
CA ASP A 72 9.72 -15.69 20.04
C ASP A 72 9.65 -16.12 21.52
N ASP A 73 9.19 -15.22 22.41
CA ASP A 73 9.14 -15.47 23.85
C ASP A 73 8.26 -16.66 24.20
N ASN A 74 7.16 -16.86 23.46
CA ASN A 74 6.22 -17.97 23.65
C ASN A 74 6.17 -18.95 22.46
N LYS A 75 7.05 -18.78 21.47
CA LYS A 75 7.11 -19.57 20.23
C LYS A 75 5.77 -19.69 19.51
N SER A 76 4.96 -18.63 19.56
CA SER A 76 3.62 -18.63 18.94
C SER A 76 3.60 -17.82 17.64
N LEU A 77 2.76 -18.27 16.71
CA LEU A 77 2.41 -17.56 15.48
C LEU A 77 0.92 -17.27 15.52
N SER A 78 0.53 -16.00 15.49
CA SER A 78 -0.86 -15.59 15.33
C SER A 78 -1.10 -15.05 13.93
N ILE A 79 -2.20 -15.48 13.30
CA ILE A 79 -2.59 -15.04 11.96
C ILE A 79 -3.96 -14.38 12.07
N THR A 80 -4.01 -13.09 11.77
CA THR A 80 -5.25 -12.30 11.79
C THR A 80 -5.59 -11.84 10.39
N ARG A 81 -6.88 -11.84 10.05
CA ARG A 81 -7.34 -11.26 8.79
C ARG A 81 -7.38 -9.74 8.92
N GLU A 82 -6.90 -9.05 7.90
CA GLU A 82 -6.96 -7.60 7.81
C GLU A 82 -7.78 -7.20 6.59
N SER A 83 -8.60 -6.16 6.76
CA SER A 83 -9.22 -5.48 5.63
C SER A 83 -8.14 -4.72 4.88
N VAL A 84 -7.95 -5.01 3.61
CA VAL A 84 -6.93 -4.35 2.79
C VAL A 84 -7.61 -3.54 1.71
N THR A 85 -7.35 -2.25 1.69
CA THR A 85 -7.74 -1.42 0.55
C THR A 85 -6.70 -1.55 -0.56
N THR A 86 -7.15 -1.51 -1.81
CA THR A 86 -6.26 -1.55 -2.96
C THR A 86 -5.24 -0.41 -2.92
N SER A 87 -5.64 0.71 -2.31
CA SER A 87 -4.82 1.90 -2.02
C SER A 87 -3.60 1.64 -1.14
N GLU A 88 -3.74 0.81 -0.09
CA GLU A 88 -2.67 0.56 0.89
C GLU A 88 -1.56 -0.36 0.33
N PHE A 89 -1.86 -1.15 -0.70
CA PHE A 89 -0.90 -2.05 -1.36
C PHE A 89 -0.47 -1.57 -2.76
N ILE A 90 -0.69 -0.27 -3.06
CA ILE A 90 -0.52 0.36 -4.39
C ILE A 90 0.86 0.15 -5.03
N GLY A 91 1.91 -0.20 -4.27
CA GLY A 91 3.19 -0.61 -4.86
C GLY A 91 3.07 -1.74 -5.91
N LYS A 92 2.00 -2.56 -5.86
CA LYS A 92 1.73 -3.65 -6.83
C LYS A 92 0.47 -3.44 -7.68
N VAL A 93 -0.21 -2.32 -7.54
CA VAL A 93 -1.34 -1.93 -8.37
C VAL A 93 -0.77 -1.28 -9.64
N THR A 94 -1.21 -1.74 -10.82
CA THR A 94 -0.75 -1.11 -12.07
C THR A 94 -1.08 0.37 -12.01
N SER A 95 -0.18 1.24 -12.50
CA SER A 95 -0.35 2.71 -12.45
C SER A 95 -1.73 3.16 -12.98
N GLN A 96 -2.32 2.37 -13.88
CA GLN A 96 -3.68 2.55 -14.37
C GLN A 96 -4.76 2.45 -13.28
N ASN A 97 -4.73 1.43 -12.43
CA ASN A 97 -5.74 1.24 -11.40
C ASN A 97 -5.62 2.31 -10.30
N ALA A 98 -4.40 2.69 -9.92
CA ALA A 98 -4.17 3.78 -8.98
C ALA A 98 -4.77 5.11 -9.49
N VAL A 99 -4.58 5.42 -10.77
CA VAL A 99 -5.17 6.59 -11.43
C VAL A 99 -6.71 6.51 -11.46
N VAL A 100 -7.28 5.33 -11.77
CA VAL A 100 -8.74 5.13 -11.77
C VAL A 100 -9.33 5.36 -10.38
N ASP A 101 -8.69 4.84 -9.33
CA ASP A 101 -9.14 4.98 -7.95
C ASP A 101 -9.08 6.42 -7.46
N ALA A 102 -7.99 7.16 -7.76
CA ALA A 102 -7.90 8.59 -7.45
C ALA A 102 -9.06 9.39 -8.08
N LEU A 103 -9.43 9.05 -9.32
CA LEU A 103 -10.51 9.69 -10.08
C LEU A 103 -11.93 9.30 -9.62
N LYS A 104 -12.09 8.30 -8.74
CA LYS A 104 -13.41 7.99 -8.16
C LYS A 104 -13.91 9.09 -7.22
N SER A 105 -12.99 9.88 -6.65
CA SER A 105 -13.31 10.96 -5.72
C SER A 105 -13.75 12.27 -6.41
N GLY A 106 -13.58 12.39 -7.73
CA GLY A 106 -14.01 13.58 -8.48
C GLY A 106 -13.11 13.91 -9.67
N LEU A 107 -13.32 15.10 -10.21
CA LEU A 107 -12.45 15.68 -11.25
C LEU A 107 -11.13 16.13 -10.61
N LYS A 108 -10.00 15.70 -11.20
CA LYS A 108 -8.66 16.03 -10.69
C LYS A 108 -7.70 16.42 -11.81
N SER A 109 -6.77 17.32 -11.53
CA SER A 109 -5.69 17.62 -12.47
C SER A 109 -4.65 16.49 -12.48
N VAL A 110 -3.79 16.46 -13.50
CA VAL A 110 -2.69 15.46 -13.56
C VAL A 110 -1.76 15.59 -12.34
N LYS A 111 -1.58 16.82 -11.83
CA LYS A 111 -0.75 17.10 -10.66
C LYS A 111 -1.41 16.54 -9.40
N ASP A 112 -2.69 16.81 -9.17
CA ASP A 112 -3.40 16.30 -8.00
C ASP A 112 -3.44 14.76 -8.00
N ILE A 113 -3.63 14.14 -9.17
CA ILE A 113 -3.57 12.68 -9.30
C ILE A 113 -2.17 12.15 -8.98
N ALA A 114 -1.12 12.85 -9.41
CA ALA A 114 0.26 12.48 -9.10
C ALA A 114 0.54 12.57 -7.60
N ASP A 115 0.05 13.62 -6.94
CA ASP A 115 0.17 13.82 -5.50
C ASP A 115 -0.61 12.75 -4.71
N ASP A 116 -1.85 12.44 -5.11
CA ASP A 116 -2.67 11.40 -4.47
C ASP A 116 -2.10 9.99 -4.62
N THR A 117 -1.51 9.69 -5.78
CA THR A 117 -1.04 8.34 -6.13
C THR A 117 0.45 8.13 -5.86
N GLY A 118 1.20 9.19 -5.57
CA GLY A 118 2.67 9.18 -5.44
C GLY A 118 3.43 8.86 -6.74
N LEU A 119 2.74 8.87 -7.90
CA LEU A 119 3.29 8.58 -9.21
C LEU A 119 3.89 9.85 -9.85
N LYS A 120 4.90 9.69 -10.73
CA LYS A 120 5.39 10.79 -11.57
C LYS A 120 4.30 11.22 -12.56
N GLU A 121 4.14 12.52 -12.80
CA GLU A 121 3.13 13.05 -13.74
C GLU A 121 3.16 12.38 -15.13
N ASN A 122 4.35 12.04 -15.65
CA ASN A 122 4.47 11.35 -16.93
C ASN A 122 3.83 9.96 -16.90
N ASN A 123 3.98 9.21 -15.82
CA ASN A 123 3.33 7.90 -15.65
C ASN A 123 1.81 8.06 -15.56
N VAL A 124 1.34 9.13 -14.91
CA VAL A 124 -0.09 9.47 -14.85
C VAL A 124 -0.61 9.78 -16.25
N ARG A 125 0.05 10.64 -17.03
CA ARG A 125 -0.32 10.96 -18.42
C ARG A 125 -0.39 9.71 -19.31
N THR A 126 0.63 8.85 -19.25
CA THR A 126 0.63 7.59 -20.00
C THR A 126 -0.51 6.67 -19.57
N SER A 127 -0.79 6.59 -18.26
CA SER A 127 -1.88 5.76 -17.73
C SER A 127 -3.25 6.28 -18.17
N LEU A 128 -3.48 7.60 -18.11
CA LEU A 128 -4.70 8.25 -18.59
C LEU A 128 -4.94 7.98 -20.07
N GLY A 129 -3.89 8.05 -20.91
CA GLY A 129 -4.00 7.71 -22.33
C GLY A 129 -4.41 6.27 -22.59
N ARG A 130 -3.91 5.33 -21.79
CA ARG A 130 -4.29 3.90 -21.86
C ARG A 130 -5.68 3.61 -21.28
N LEU A 131 -6.26 4.55 -20.53
CA LEU A 131 -7.56 4.43 -19.87
C LEU A 131 -8.69 5.19 -20.58
N SER A 132 -8.49 5.59 -21.83
CA SER A 132 -9.45 6.41 -22.60
C SER A 132 -10.90 5.88 -22.64
N SER A 133 -11.10 4.57 -22.43
CA SER A 133 -12.44 3.97 -22.32
C SER A 133 -13.13 4.22 -20.97
N LYS A 134 -12.37 4.44 -19.89
CA LYS A 134 -12.82 4.55 -18.50
C LYS A 134 -12.71 5.94 -17.90
N VAL A 135 -11.92 6.83 -18.50
CA VAL A 135 -11.76 8.21 -18.03
C VAL A 135 -12.17 9.20 -19.12
N VAL A 136 -12.54 10.41 -18.70
CA VAL A 136 -12.89 11.51 -19.60
C VAL A 136 -12.13 12.76 -19.19
N LYS A 137 -11.67 13.52 -20.18
CA LYS A 137 -11.05 14.83 -19.96
C LYS A 137 -12.14 15.90 -20.00
N VAL A 138 -12.20 16.75 -18.99
CA VAL A 138 -13.14 17.87 -18.87
C VAL A 138 -12.30 19.12 -18.63
N GLY A 139 -12.16 19.96 -19.66
CA GLY A 139 -11.22 21.09 -19.62
C GLY A 139 -9.79 20.61 -19.36
N ASN A 140 -9.17 21.11 -18.28
CA ASN A 140 -7.82 20.74 -17.85
C ASN A 140 -7.76 19.61 -16.82
N GLN A 141 -8.91 19.01 -16.49
CA GLN A 141 -9.03 17.97 -15.47
C GLN A 141 -9.47 16.65 -16.09
N TRP A 142 -9.28 15.57 -15.33
CA TRP A 142 -9.71 14.23 -15.68
C TRP A 142 -10.74 13.75 -14.68
N GLY A 143 -11.70 12.98 -15.16
CA GLY A 143 -12.72 12.34 -14.33
C GLY A 143 -12.92 10.89 -14.70
N HIS A 144 -13.38 10.10 -13.75
CA HIS A 144 -13.86 8.77 -14.05
C HIS A 144 -15.13 8.86 -14.89
N ARG A 145 -15.23 8.07 -15.96
CA ARG A 145 -16.44 7.93 -16.79
C ARG A 145 -17.48 7.12 -16.02
N ASN A 146 -17.99 7.68 -14.93
CA ASN A 146 -19.10 7.12 -14.18
C ASN A 146 -20.40 7.69 -14.75
N ARG A 147 -21.38 6.82 -15.02
CA ARG A 147 -22.61 7.11 -15.82
C ARG A 147 -23.44 8.31 -15.33
N ARG A 148 -23.18 8.84 -14.12
CA ARG A 148 -23.90 9.95 -13.49
C ARG A 148 -23.27 11.33 -13.70
N TYR A 149 -21.97 11.45 -13.99
CA TYR A 149 -21.29 12.76 -14.08
C TYR A 149 -21.16 13.30 -15.53
N CYS A 150 -21.34 12.46 -16.56
CA CYS A 150 -21.24 12.89 -17.97
C CYS A 150 -22.43 13.72 -18.49
N ARG A 151 -23.38 14.16 -17.65
CA ARG A 151 -24.49 15.02 -18.08
C ARG A 151 -24.26 16.53 -17.93
N GLN A 152 -23.07 16.93 -17.47
CA GLN A 152 -22.70 18.34 -17.37
C GLN A 152 -21.55 18.65 -18.35
N THR A 153 -21.84 18.65 -19.64
CA THR A 153 -21.00 19.35 -20.62
C THR A 153 -21.66 20.70 -20.89
N PRO A 154 -21.00 21.83 -20.63
CA PRO A 154 -21.45 23.11 -21.13
C PRO A 154 -21.29 23.10 -22.66
N SER A 155 -22.36 23.48 -23.35
CA SER A 155 -22.43 23.76 -24.79
C SER A 155 -21.49 24.89 -25.19
#